data_AF-A0AAW9W793-F1
#
_entry.id   AF-A0AAW9W793-F1
#
_cell.length_a   1.000
_cell.length_b   1.000
_cell.length_c   1.000
_cell.angle_alpha   90.00
_cell.angle_beta   90.00
_cell.angle_gamma   90.00
#
_symmetry.space_group_name_H-M   'P 1'
#
loop_
_entity.id
_entity.type
_entity.pdbx_description
1 polymer ?
#
loop_
_entity_poly.entity_id
_entity_poly.type
_entity_poly.pdbx_seq_one_letter_code
_entity_poly.pdbx_strand_id
1 'polypeptide(L)'
;MSSMKEYALQYQKLGFSVIPINPKNKMPLIDFADKPAMTPSEIENFWDGYPNANIALKITNFFVIDIDKHGKSNGFESLKKWKHLNLIEPTLQAKTASGGKHLF
;
A
#
# COMPACT_ATOMS: atom_id res chain seq x y z
N MET A 1 -14.01 -5.72 13.11
CA MET A 1 -13.09 -5.34 12.02
C MET A 1 -12.06 -4.40 12.61
N SER A 2 -10.77 -4.56 12.28
CA SER A 2 -9.75 -3.62 12.74
C SER A 2 -9.95 -2.25 12.09
N SER A 3 -9.68 -1.19 12.85
CA SER A 3 -9.70 0.20 12.39
C SER A 3 -8.51 0.54 11.50
N MET A 4 -8.58 1.64 10.74
CA MET A 4 -7.43 2.12 9.95
C MET A 4 -6.22 2.42 10.85
N LYS A 5 -6.45 2.95 12.06
CA LYS A 5 -5.40 3.15 13.06
C LYS A 5 -4.67 1.86 13.41
N GLU A 6 -5.41 0.79 13.70
CA GLU A 6 -4.82 -0.50 14.05
C GLU A 6 -4.03 -1.11 12.91
N TYR A 7 -4.51 -1.00 11.66
CA TYR A 7 -3.74 -1.44 10.50
C TYR A 7 -2.47 -0.62 10.29
N ALA A 8 -2.53 0.71 10.44
CA ALA A 8 -1.36 1.57 10.31
C ALA A 8 -0.28 1.20 11.34
N LEU A 9 -0.67 0.98 12.59
CA LEU A 9 0.24 0.53 13.66
C LEU A 9 0.82 -0.86 13.38
N GLN A 10 0.01 -1.80 12.88
CA GLN A 10 0.50 -3.13 12.51
C GLN A 10 1.52 -3.06 11.38
N TYR A 11 1.28 -2.28 10.33
CA TYR A 11 2.23 -2.10 9.23
C TYR A 11 3.51 -1.42 9.69
N GLN A 12 3.41 -0.39 10.54
CA GLN A 12 4.58 0.25 11.12
C GLN A 12 5.41 -0.73 11.96
N LYS A 13 4.77 -1.59 12.75
CA LYS A 13 5.43 -2.63 13.55
C LYS A 13 6.15 -3.67 12.68
N LEU A 14 5.65 -3.93 11.48
CA LEU A 14 6.30 -4.78 10.47
C LEU A 14 7.46 -4.08 9.73
N GLY A 15 7.74 -2.82 10.05
CA GLY A 15 8.82 -2.03 9.45
C GLY A 15 8.41 -1.21 8.24
N PHE A 16 7.12 -1.15 7.89
CA PHE A 16 6.66 -0.32 6.78
C PHE A 16 6.48 1.13 7.21
N SER A 17 6.90 2.05 6.34
CA SER A 17 6.62 3.47 6.51
C SER A 17 5.22 3.79 6.00
N VAL A 18 4.26 4.03 6.91
CA VAL A 18 2.88 4.36 6.57
C VAL A 18 2.72 5.83 6.22
N ILE A 19 1.83 6.14 5.27
CA ILE A 19 1.46 7.48 4.87
C ILE A 19 -0.07 7.58 4.91
N PRO A 20 -0.66 8.51 5.68
CA PRO A 20 -2.09 8.74 5.68
C PRO A 20 -2.53 9.38 4.36
N ILE A 21 -3.56 8.79 3.75
CA ILE A 21 -4.11 9.20 2.46
C ILE A 21 -5.57 9.64 2.62
N ASN A 22 -5.90 10.75 1.96
CA ASN A 22 -7.28 11.22 1.87
C ASN A 22 -8.12 10.19 1.07
N PRO A 23 -9.21 9.66 1.66
CA PRO A 23 -9.98 8.59 1.03
C PRO A 23 -10.71 9.02 -0.25
N LYS A 24 -10.92 10.32 -0.47
CA LYS A 24 -11.69 10.85 -1.61
C LYS A 24 -10.83 11.10 -2.84
N ASN A 25 -9.68 11.75 -2.66
CA ASN A 25 -8.83 12.19 -3.77
C ASN A 25 -7.48 11.46 -3.85
N LYS A 26 -7.22 10.50 -2.94
CA LYS A 26 -5.99 9.71 -2.89
C LYS A 26 -4.70 10.51 -2.69
N MET A 27 -4.80 11.76 -2.23
CA MET A 27 -3.63 12.57 -1.92
C MET A 27 -3.12 12.30 -0.50
N PRO A 28 -1.79 12.34 -0.28
CA PRO A 28 -1.21 12.36 1.06
C PRO A 28 -1.76 13.50 1.91
N LEU A 29 -2.01 13.21 3.19
CA LEU A 29 -2.43 14.20 4.17
C LEU A 29 -1.26 14.85 4.92
N ILE A 30 -0.04 14.38 4.66
CA ILE A 30 1.21 14.88 5.24
C ILE A 30 2.30 14.94 4.16
N ASP A 31 3.29 15.80 4.34
CA ASP A 31 4.54 15.71 3.58
C ASP A 31 5.36 14.53 4.10
N PHE A 32 5.84 13.67 3.20
CA PHE A 32 6.49 12.41 3.57
C PHE A 32 7.77 12.09 2.77
N ALA A 33 8.03 12.79 1.66
CA ALA A 33 9.07 12.41 0.68
C ALA A 33 10.46 12.29 1.33
N ASP A 34 10.88 13.29 2.10
CA ASP A 34 12.20 13.35 2.74
C ASP A 34 12.13 13.23 4.27
N LYS A 35 11.00 12.69 4.78
CA LYS A 35 10.79 12.51 6.22
C LYS A 35 10.99 11.04 6.63
N PRO A 36 11.40 10.80 7.89
CA PRO A 36 11.42 9.46 8.46
C PRO A 36 9.98 8.89 8.54
N ALA A 37 9.89 7.58 8.75
CA ALA A 37 8.62 6.91 9.02
C ALA A 37 8.00 7.46 10.31
N MET A 38 6.67 7.55 10.35
CA MET A 38 5.95 7.95 11.57
C MET A 38 6.19 6.94 12.71
N THR A 39 6.32 7.47 13.92
CA THR A 39 6.32 6.69 15.16
C THR A 39 4.90 6.20 15.51
N PRO A 40 4.76 5.19 16.39
CA PRO A 40 3.44 4.73 16.84
C PRO A 40 2.56 5.86 17.41
N SER A 41 3.14 6.74 18.24
CA SER A 41 2.40 7.86 18.83
C SER A 41 1.96 8.90 17.80
N GLU A 42 2.77 9.17 16.77
CA GLU A 42 2.35 10.04 15.66
C GLU A 42 1.20 9.41 14.86
N ILE A 43 1.24 8.09 14.64
CA ILE A 43 0.16 7.35 13.96
C ILE A 43 -1.14 7.41 14.78
N GLU A 44 -1.05 7.15 16.08
CA GLU A 44 -2.21 7.22 16.99
C GLU A 44 -2.85 8.61 16.95
N ASN A 45 -2.04 9.65 17.21
CA ASN A 45 -2.51 11.03 17.21
C ASN A 45 -3.13 11.44 15.87
N PHE A 46 -2.54 11.01 14.74
CA PHE A 46 -3.07 11.34 13.43
C PHE A 46 -4.42 10.68 13.16
N TRP A 47 -4.54 9.36 13.37
CA TRP A 47 -5.77 8.63 13.09
C TRP A 47 -6.88 8.87 14.11
N ASP A 48 -6.58 9.39 15.30
CA ASP A 48 -7.62 9.88 16.21
C ASP A 48 -8.36 11.11 15.65
N GLY A 49 -7.66 11.99 14.92
CA GLY A 49 -8.26 13.11 14.20
C GLY A 49 -8.88 12.73 12.85
N TYR A 50 -8.29 11.74 12.16
CA TYR A 50 -8.71 11.29 10.83
C TYR A 50 -8.95 9.77 10.79
N PRO A 51 -9.97 9.26 11.49
CA PRO A 51 -10.17 7.81 11.68
C PRO A 51 -10.41 7.03 10.38
N ASN A 52 -10.85 7.72 9.33
CA ASN A 52 -11.14 7.16 8.01
C ASN A 52 -10.04 7.43 6.97
N ALA A 53 -8.87 7.95 7.37
CA ALA A 53 -7.75 8.10 6.44
C ALA A 53 -7.31 6.71 5.95
N ASN A 54 -7.18 6.57 4.63
CA ASN A 54 -6.61 5.38 4.01
C ASN A 54 -5.10 5.33 4.30
N ILE A 55 -4.50 4.16 4.07
CA ILE A 55 -3.08 3.93 4.31
C ILE A 55 -2.38 3.66 2.98
N ALA A 56 -1.31 4.40 2.70
CA ALA A 56 -0.30 4.02 1.72
C ALA A 56 0.98 3.60 2.42
N LEU A 57 1.81 2.82 1.74
CA LEU A 57 3.15 2.44 2.19
C LEU A 57 4.18 3.17 1.34
N LYS A 58 5.15 3.82 1.99
CA LYS A 58 6.32 4.38 1.32
C LYS A 58 7.22 3.24 0.90
N ILE A 59 7.50 3.14 -0.39
CA ILE A 59 8.40 2.14 -0.97
C ILE A 59 9.83 2.65 -0.83
N THR A 60 10.62 2.04 0.07
CA THR A 60 12.00 2.49 0.38
C THR A 60 13.05 1.45 0.02
N ASN A 61 12.83 0.18 0.36
CA ASN A 61 13.77 -0.93 0.19
C ASN A 61 13.14 -2.17 -0.45
N PHE A 62 11.92 -2.05 -0.97
CA PHE A 62 11.21 -3.07 -1.72
C PHE A 62 10.62 -2.42 -2.98
N PHE A 63 9.89 -3.17 -3.79
CA PHE A 63 9.09 -2.62 -4.89
C PHE A 63 7.77 -3.37 -4.98
N VAL A 64 6.81 -2.83 -5.71
CA VAL A 64 5.51 -3.49 -5.88
C VAL A 64 5.26 -3.69 -7.37
N ILE A 65 4.89 -4.91 -7.76
CA ILE A 65 4.32 -5.18 -9.07
C ILE A 65 2.82 -4.95 -8.97
N ASP A 66 2.36 -3.85 -9.55
CA ASP A 66 0.94 -3.52 -9.64
C ASP A 66 0.31 -4.15 -10.89
N ILE A 67 -0.57 -5.13 -10.69
CA ILE A 67 -1.22 -5.89 -11.74
C ILE A 67 -2.68 -5.44 -11.86
N ASP A 68 -2.92 -4.53 -12.79
CA ASP A 68 -4.24 -3.96 -13.00
C ASP A 68 -5.08 -4.65 -14.10
N LYS A 69 -6.39 -4.43 -13.99
CA LYS A 69 -7.35 -4.67 -15.08
C LYS A 69 -7.97 -3.35 -15.48
N HIS A 70 -7.71 -2.92 -16.71
CA HIS A 70 -8.25 -1.66 -17.24
C HIS A 70 -8.85 -1.86 -18.63
N GLY A 71 -10.18 -1.78 -18.72
CA GLY A 71 -10.91 -1.95 -19.97
C GLY A 71 -10.68 -3.33 -20.60
N LYS A 72 -10.12 -3.34 -21.82
CA LYS A 72 -9.76 -4.59 -22.53
C LYS A 72 -8.39 -5.14 -22.12
N SER A 73 -7.57 -4.36 -21.41
CA SER A 73 -6.23 -4.76 -20.98
C SER A 73 -6.30 -5.49 -19.65
N ASN A 74 -5.70 -6.68 -19.60
CA ASN A 74 -5.65 -7.53 -18.41
C ASN A 74 -4.19 -7.80 -18.05
N GLY A 75 -3.70 -7.13 -17.00
CA GLY A 75 -2.32 -7.25 -16.52
C GLY A 75 -1.93 -8.69 -16.15
N PHE A 76 -2.89 -9.52 -15.71
CA PHE A 76 -2.61 -10.93 -15.43
C PHE A 76 -2.26 -11.72 -16.69
N GLU A 77 -2.88 -11.42 -17.82
CA GLU A 77 -2.56 -12.07 -19.10
C GLU A 77 -1.21 -11.60 -19.64
N SER A 78 -0.89 -10.32 -19.47
CA SER A 78 0.44 -9.79 -19.78
C SER A 78 1.53 -10.46 -18.92
N LEU A 79 1.26 -10.60 -17.62
CA LEU A 79 2.20 -11.22 -16.67
C LEU A 79 2.41 -12.72 -16.98
N LYS A 80 1.35 -13.46 -17.33
CA LYS A 80 1.45 -14.87 -17.75
C LYS A 80 2.34 -15.07 -18.98
N LYS A 81 2.37 -14.10 -19.89
CA LYS A 81 3.19 -14.13 -21.11
C LYS A 81 4.62 -13.64 -20.89
N TRP A 82 4.92 -13.08 -19.71
CA TRP A 82 6.24 -12.57 -19.41
C TRP A 82 7.21 -13.73 -19.19
N LYS A 83 8.27 -13.80 -20.01
CA LYS A 83 9.24 -14.90 -20.03
C LYS A 83 9.99 -15.12 -18.71
N HIS A 84 9.93 -14.16 -17.79
CA HIS A 84 10.60 -14.18 -16.50
C HIS A 84 9.62 -14.32 -15.33
N LEU A 85 8.40 -14.76 -15.57
CA LEU A 85 7.40 -14.99 -14.52
C LEU A 85 7.93 -15.85 -13.37
N ASN A 86 8.80 -16.81 -13.68
CA ASN A 86 9.46 -17.68 -12.72
C ASN A 86 10.48 -16.99 -11.80
N LEU A 87 10.86 -15.74 -12.07
CA LEU A 87 11.69 -14.94 -11.17
C LEU A 87 10.89 -14.30 -10.04
N ILE A 88 9.56 -14.30 -10.12
CA ILE A 88 8.70 -13.79 -9.05
C ILE A 88 8.47 -14.93 -8.06
N GLU A 89 9.20 -14.90 -6.95
CA GLU A 89 9.03 -15.85 -5.85
C GLU A 89 7.71 -15.61 -5.09
N PRO A 90 7.20 -16.61 -4.36
CA PRO A 90 6.06 -16.42 -3.47
C PRO A 90 6.33 -15.29 -2.45
N THR A 91 5.54 -14.23 -2.55
CA THR A 91 5.66 -13.02 -1.71
C THR A 91 4.29 -12.61 -1.14
N LEU A 92 4.27 -11.54 -0.33
CA LEU A 92 3.04 -10.91 0.17
C LEU A 92 2.23 -10.35 -1.00
N GLN A 93 0.90 -10.46 -0.90
CA GLN A 93 0.01 -10.05 -1.99
C GLN A 93 -1.25 -9.41 -1.44
N ALA A 94 -1.75 -8.38 -2.14
CA ALA A 94 -3.00 -7.70 -1.81
C ALA A 94 -3.90 -7.62 -3.04
N LYS A 95 -5.22 -7.78 -2.84
CA LYS A 95 -6.21 -7.54 -3.90
C LYS A 95 -6.53 -6.05 -3.95
N THR A 96 -6.61 -5.48 -5.15
CA THR A 96 -7.00 -4.08 -5.33
C THR A 96 -8.51 -3.97 -5.49
N ALA A 97 -9.06 -2.76 -5.26
CA ALA A 97 -10.49 -2.50 -5.40
C ALA A 97 -11.02 -2.70 -6.83
N SER A 98 -10.17 -2.56 -7.84
CA SER A 98 -10.49 -2.78 -9.26
C SER A 98 -10.43 -4.26 -9.68
N GLY A 99 -10.16 -5.18 -8.74
CA GLY A 99 -10.00 -6.60 -9.04
C GLY A 99 -8.63 -6.96 -9.64
N GLY A 100 -7.66 -6.05 -9.50
CA GLY A 100 -6.24 -6.27 -9.72
C GLY A 100 -5.53 -6.86 -8.49
N LYS A 101 -4.20 -6.82 -8.51
CA LYS A 101 -3.37 -7.40 -7.45
C LYS A 101 -2.03 -6.69 -7.31
N HIS A 102 -1.61 -6.42 -6.09
CA HIS A 102 -0.25 -6.04 -5.76
C HIS A 102 0.55 -7.27 -5.34
N LEU A 103 1.76 -7.42 -5.88
CA LEU A 103 2.80 -8.32 -5.38
C LEU A 103 3.93 -7.46 -4.80
N PHE A 104 4.29 -7.68 -3.54
CA PHE A 104 5.30 -6.91 -2.81
C PHE A 104 6.69 -7.52 -2.88
#